data_AF-A0A1E7G5G4-F1
#
_entry.id   AF-A0A1E7G5G4-F1
#
_cell.length_a   1.000
_cell.length_b   1.000
_cell.length_c   1.000
_cell.angle_alpha   90.00
_cell.angle_beta   90.00
_cell.angle_gamma   90.00
#
_symmetry.space_group_name_H-M   'P 1'
#
loop_
_entity.id
_entity.type
_entity.pdbx_description
1 polymer ?
#
loop_
_entity_poly.entity_id
_entity_poly.type
_entity_poly.pdbx_seq_one_letter_code
_entity_poly.pdbx_strand_id
1 'polypeptide(L)'
;MSILNPFERRSSITPNNYYPFMVQNGSIVPNSLVDATEALKNSDLYAVTSLISSDIAGTRFTGNQVFTSVLNNPSHLTNAFSFWQTAILNLLLNGNVFLAILKGDNSLMKELRLIPSNAITIDLTDDTLTYEVNQFDDYPSAKYNASEMIHVKIMAYGVDTLHNLVGHSPLESLTSEIGQQKEANRLSLSTLKGALNPTSVVKVPQGTLSSEAKDSIRNEFEKANGGNNSGRVMVLDQSADFSTVSINADVANYLNSMNWGRTQIAKAFGVSDSYLNGTGDQQSSLDQIKDLYVNALNRFIEPLISELRIKCDSSIGVDMSPITDYSNSVFKADILNWVKEGIIEPTEAKTLLESKGII
;
A
#
# COMPACT_ATOMS: atom_id res chain seq x y z
N MET A 1 -1.89 19.32 -36.53
CA MET A 1 -0.85 20.34 -36.31
C MET A 1 -1.45 21.69 -36.61
N SER A 2 -1.73 22.49 -35.56
CA SER A 2 -2.15 23.88 -35.71
C SER A 2 -0.90 24.75 -35.98
N ILE A 3 -0.99 25.66 -36.95
CA ILE A 3 0.12 26.46 -37.50
C ILE A 3 0.22 27.82 -36.79
N LEU A 4 -0.33 27.93 -35.58
CA LEU A 4 -0.39 29.17 -34.82
C LEU A 4 0.38 29.00 -33.51
N ASN A 5 1.58 29.58 -33.48
CA ASN A 5 2.51 29.75 -32.36
C ASN A 5 3.66 28.72 -32.24
N PRO A 6 4.86 29.00 -32.78
CA PRO A 6 6.04 28.12 -32.69
C PRO A 6 6.71 28.11 -31.30
N PHE A 7 6.10 28.71 -30.27
CA PHE A 7 6.62 28.81 -28.90
C PHE A 7 5.70 28.17 -27.83
N GLU A 8 4.73 27.32 -28.19
CA GLU A 8 3.99 26.52 -27.20
C GLU A 8 4.99 25.74 -26.32
N ARG A 9 5.12 26.12 -25.04
CA ARG A 9 5.84 25.35 -24.04
C ARG A 9 4.96 24.18 -23.64
N ARG A 10 4.97 23.13 -24.45
CA ARG A 10 4.32 21.86 -24.11
C ARG A 10 5.07 21.20 -22.96
N SER A 11 4.38 21.04 -21.83
CA SER A 11 4.92 20.30 -20.69
C SER A 11 3.87 19.30 -20.23
N SER A 12 4.20 18.01 -20.32
CA SER A 12 3.31 16.93 -19.92
C SER A 12 4.07 15.80 -19.22
N ILE A 13 3.41 15.14 -18.27
CA ILE A 13 3.97 14.02 -17.51
C ILE A 13 2.90 12.94 -17.30
N THR A 14 3.29 11.69 -17.45
CA THR A 14 2.49 10.54 -17.02
C THR A 14 2.91 10.20 -15.59
N PRO A 15 2.00 10.27 -14.59
CA PRO A 15 2.33 10.01 -13.18
C PRO A 15 2.95 8.63 -12.95
N ASN A 16 2.64 7.68 -13.84
CA ASN A 16 2.98 6.26 -13.74
C ASN A 16 4.01 5.79 -14.77
N ASN A 17 4.99 6.60 -15.20
CA ASN A 17 6.07 6.09 -16.04
C ASN A 17 7.04 5.18 -15.25
N TYR A 18 6.52 4.00 -14.90
CA TYR A 18 7.21 2.80 -14.42
C TYR A 18 7.96 2.15 -15.58
N TYR A 19 8.88 2.87 -16.20
CA TYR A 19 9.91 2.17 -16.96
C TYR A 19 10.72 1.36 -15.94
N PRO A 20 10.99 0.06 -16.16
CA PRO A 20 11.86 -0.74 -15.28
C PRO A 20 13.32 -0.22 -15.27
N PHE A 21 13.57 0.88 -15.97
CA PHE A 21 14.80 1.61 -16.02
C PHE A 21 14.54 3.11 -16.08
N MET A 22 15.34 3.90 -15.38
CA MET A 22 15.47 5.33 -15.56
C MET A 22 16.75 5.61 -16.36
N VAL A 23 16.69 6.49 -17.36
CA VAL A 23 17.89 6.92 -18.08
C VAL A 23 18.46 8.15 -17.38
N GLN A 24 19.54 7.97 -16.64
CA GLN A 24 20.28 9.06 -16.00
C GLN A 24 21.65 9.19 -16.67
N ASN A 25 21.98 10.38 -17.20
CA ASN A 25 23.25 10.65 -17.91
C ASN A 25 23.60 9.61 -19.00
N GLY A 26 22.60 9.13 -19.76
CA GLY A 26 22.82 8.16 -20.84
C GLY A 26 23.08 6.72 -20.39
N SER A 27 22.94 6.42 -19.10
CA SER A 27 22.99 5.06 -18.55
C SER A 27 21.62 4.59 -18.10
N ILE A 28 21.29 3.34 -18.45
CA ILE A 28 20.05 2.65 -18.04
C ILE A 28 20.25 2.17 -16.60
N VAL A 29 19.62 2.83 -15.64
CA VAL A 29 19.62 2.44 -14.22
C VAL A 29 18.30 1.74 -13.91
N PRO A 30 18.27 0.54 -13.31
CA PRO A 30 17.02 -0.11 -12.94
C PRO A 30 16.15 0.83 -12.10
N ASN A 31 14.90 1.02 -12.52
CA ASN A 31 13.94 1.76 -11.72
C ASN A 31 13.56 0.87 -10.54
N SER A 32 13.99 1.25 -9.35
CA SER A 32 13.87 0.45 -8.14
C SER A 32 12.51 0.62 -7.43
N LEU A 33 11.60 1.41 -8.01
CA LEU A 33 10.26 1.61 -7.47
C LEU A 33 9.46 0.31 -7.48
N VAL A 34 8.86 -0.02 -6.33
CA VAL A 34 8.08 -1.25 -6.13
C VAL A 34 6.71 -1.09 -6.79
N ASP A 35 6.38 -1.98 -7.72
CA ASP A 35 5.04 -2.02 -8.36
C ASP A 35 3.94 -2.25 -7.31
N ALA A 36 2.82 -1.55 -7.43
CA ALA A 36 1.70 -1.63 -6.50
C ALA A 36 1.16 -3.07 -6.32
N THR A 37 1.14 -3.89 -7.38
CA THR A 37 0.70 -5.28 -7.32
C THR A 37 1.70 -6.16 -6.58
N GLU A 38 2.99 -5.90 -6.76
CA GLU A 38 4.05 -6.61 -6.05
C GLU A 38 4.10 -6.19 -4.57
N ALA A 39 3.88 -4.91 -4.27
CA ALA A 39 3.79 -4.38 -2.92
C ALA A 39 2.70 -5.10 -2.11
N LEU A 40 1.54 -5.37 -2.72
CA LEU A 40 0.43 -6.07 -2.04
C LEU A 40 0.68 -7.57 -1.79
N LYS A 41 1.71 -8.18 -2.37
CA LYS A 41 2.13 -9.54 -2.02
C LYS A 41 2.94 -9.60 -0.72
N ASN A 42 3.44 -8.45 -0.26
CA ASN A 42 4.09 -8.34 1.04
C ASN A 42 3.01 -8.25 2.13
N SER A 43 3.00 -9.19 3.08
CA SER A 43 1.99 -9.27 4.13
C SER A 43 1.94 -8.02 5.01
N ASP A 44 3.09 -7.41 5.28
CA ASP A 44 3.20 -6.25 6.17
C ASP A 44 2.66 -4.99 5.45
N LEU A 45 2.97 -4.83 4.16
CA LEU A 45 2.38 -3.77 3.33
C LEU A 45 0.88 -3.95 3.13
N TYR A 46 0.43 -5.19 2.87
CA TYR A 46 -0.99 -5.49 2.76
C TYR A 46 -1.73 -5.13 4.05
N ALA A 47 -1.20 -5.54 5.22
CA ALA A 47 -1.82 -5.25 6.51
C ALA A 47 -1.99 -3.74 6.75
N VAL A 48 -0.92 -2.95 6.54
CA VAL A 48 -0.97 -1.49 6.76
C VAL A 48 -1.88 -0.79 5.76
N THR A 49 -1.74 -1.09 4.47
CA THR A 49 -2.51 -0.40 3.43
C THR A 49 -3.98 -0.80 3.43
N SER A 50 -4.31 -2.06 3.71
CA SER A 50 -5.71 -2.52 3.85
C SER A 50 -6.37 -1.92 5.09
N LEU A 51 -5.66 -1.81 6.21
CA LEU A 51 -6.17 -1.19 7.43
C LEU A 51 -6.51 0.29 7.20
N ILE A 52 -5.54 1.10 6.75
CA ILE A 52 -5.74 2.53 6.48
C ILE A 52 -6.85 2.75 5.45
N SER A 53 -6.81 2.02 4.32
CA SER A 53 -7.80 2.21 3.26
C SER A 53 -9.21 1.79 3.69
N SER A 54 -9.35 0.73 4.48
CA SER A 54 -10.66 0.28 4.98
C SER A 54 -11.24 1.28 5.97
N ASP A 55 -10.44 1.77 6.91
CA ASP A 55 -10.91 2.70 7.93
C ASP A 55 -11.35 4.03 7.31
N ILE A 56 -10.56 4.57 6.37
CA ILE A 56 -10.93 5.78 5.64
C ILE A 56 -12.19 5.54 4.78
N ALA A 57 -12.28 4.41 4.08
CA ALA A 57 -13.44 4.08 3.25
C ALA A 57 -14.73 3.82 4.05
N GLY A 58 -14.60 3.43 5.32
CA GLY A 58 -15.72 3.25 6.25
C GLY A 58 -16.35 4.57 6.74
N THR A 59 -15.68 5.71 6.49
CA THR A 59 -16.19 7.03 6.87
C THR A 59 -17.32 7.51 5.95
N ARG A 60 -18.05 8.54 6.40
CA ARG A 60 -19.13 9.17 5.62
C ARG A 60 -18.84 10.63 5.33
N PHE A 61 -19.08 11.06 4.10
CA PHE A 61 -18.97 12.47 3.71
C PHE A 61 -20.17 13.27 4.23
N THR A 62 -19.89 14.44 4.80
CA THR A 62 -20.86 15.39 5.35
C THR A 62 -20.71 16.76 4.68
N GLY A 63 -21.73 17.61 4.78
CA GLY A 63 -21.77 18.92 4.12
C GLY A 63 -22.95 19.06 3.15
N ASN A 64 -22.74 19.77 2.05
CA ASN A 64 -23.76 20.02 1.04
C ASN A 64 -24.33 18.72 0.44
N GLN A 65 -25.65 18.54 0.59
CA GLN A 65 -26.36 17.32 0.22
C GLN A 65 -26.15 16.90 -1.23
N VAL A 66 -26.09 17.85 -2.19
CA VAL A 66 -25.94 17.54 -3.62
C VAL A 66 -24.64 16.78 -3.88
N PHE A 67 -23.55 17.23 -3.27
CA PHE A 67 -22.24 16.59 -3.42
C PHE A 67 -22.11 15.36 -2.55
N THR A 68 -22.53 15.41 -1.29
CA THR A 68 -22.41 14.26 -0.38
C THR A 68 -23.25 13.07 -0.83
N SER A 69 -24.38 13.30 -1.53
CA SER A 69 -25.16 12.21 -2.13
C SER A 69 -24.37 11.44 -3.19
N VAL A 70 -23.55 12.13 -3.98
CA VAL A 70 -22.64 11.46 -4.94
C VAL A 70 -21.42 10.90 -4.21
N LEU A 71 -20.79 11.62 -3.31
CA LEU A 71 -19.59 11.12 -2.59
C LEU A 71 -19.89 9.86 -1.77
N ASN A 72 -21.08 9.75 -1.17
CA ASN A 72 -21.51 8.57 -0.42
C ASN A 72 -22.12 7.47 -1.32
N ASN A 73 -22.28 7.72 -2.62
CA ASN A 73 -22.67 6.73 -3.63
C ASN A 73 -21.98 7.04 -4.98
N PRO A 74 -20.64 6.88 -5.04
CA PRO A 74 -19.81 7.55 -6.04
C PRO A 74 -19.90 6.91 -7.42
N SER A 75 -20.23 5.62 -7.52
CA SER A 75 -20.36 4.93 -8.80
C SER A 75 -21.53 3.96 -8.83
N HIS A 76 -22.05 3.68 -10.03
CA HIS A 76 -23.00 2.60 -10.25
C HIS A 76 -22.33 1.22 -10.41
N LEU A 77 -21.02 1.19 -10.60
CA LEU A 77 -20.25 -0.04 -10.85
C LEU A 77 -19.87 -0.78 -9.56
N THR A 78 -19.81 -0.08 -8.43
CA THR A 78 -19.39 -0.65 -7.15
C THR A 78 -20.00 0.13 -5.98
N ASN A 79 -20.02 -0.47 -4.79
CA ASN A 79 -20.49 0.19 -3.58
C ASN A 79 -19.48 1.26 -3.11
N ALA A 80 -19.94 2.20 -2.28
CA ALA A 80 -19.13 3.34 -1.83
C ALA A 80 -17.87 2.92 -1.06
N PHE A 81 -17.97 1.90 -0.20
CA PHE A 81 -16.81 1.40 0.56
C PHE A 81 -15.73 0.88 -0.39
N SER A 82 -16.06 -0.03 -1.30
CA SER A 82 -15.09 -0.60 -2.24
C SER A 82 -14.51 0.47 -3.19
N PHE A 83 -15.31 1.46 -3.59
CA PHE A 83 -14.83 2.60 -4.39
C PHE A 83 -13.76 3.40 -3.64
N TRP A 84 -14.06 3.86 -2.43
CA TRP A 84 -13.14 4.68 -1.64
C TRP A 84 -11.95 3.89 -1.14
N GLN A 85 -12.13 2.62 -0.79
CA GLN A 85 -11.02 1.75 -0.42
C GLN A 85 -10.03 1.63 -1.59
N THR A 86 -10.53 1.43 -2.81
CA THR A 86 -9.68 1.39 -4.03
C THR A 86 -9.02 2.75 -4.31
N ALA A 87 -9.74 3.85 -4.14
CA ALA A 87 -9.19 5.19 -4.29
C ALA A 87 -8.05 5.45 -3.29
N ILE A 88 -8.29 5.22 -1.99
CA ILE A 88 -7.27 5.40 -0.95
C ILE A 88 -6.11 4.43 -1.15
N LEU A 89 -6.35 3.20 -1.58
CA LEU A 89 -5.28 2.27 -1.89
C LEU A 89 -4.37 2.81 -3.02
N ASN A 90 -4.95 3.36 -4.08
CA ASN A 90 -4.17 4.04 -5.12
C ASN A 90 -3.39 5.24 -4.57
N LEU A 91 -3.97 6.01 -3.64
CA LEU A 91 -3.26 7.11 -2.97
C LEU A 91 -2.05 6.59 -2.19
N LEU A 92 -2.22 5.51 -1.42
CA LEU A 92 -1.20 4.92 -0.57
C LEU A 92 -0.09 4.23 -1.36
N LEU A 93 -0.43 3.61 -2.50
CA LEU A 93 0.53 2.83 -3.30
C LEU A 93 1.22 3.69 -4.36
N ASN A 94 0.49 4.61 -5.01
CA ASN A 94 0.98 5.40 -6.14
C ASN A 94 1.13 6.90 -5.83
N GLY A 95 0.75 7.35 -4.62
CA GLY A 95 0.79 8.77 -4.25
C GLY A 95 -0.31 9.62 -4.87
N ASN A 96 -1.11 9.06 -5.79
CA ASN A 96 -2.03 9.79 -6.66
C ASN A 96 -3.35 9.04 -6.86
N VAL A 97 -4.44 9.79 -6.91
CA VAL A 97 -5.78 9.32 -7.28
C VAL A 97 -6.41 10.30 -8.24
N PHE A 98 -7.01 9.77 -9.30
CA PHE A 98 -7.71 10.55 -10.30
C PHE A 98 -9.15 10.07 -10.40
N LEU A 99 -10.10 10.98 -10.14
CA LEU A 99 -11.52 10.72 -10.26
C LEU A 99 -12.11 11.69 -11.28
N ALA A 100 -12.55 11.17 -12.43
CA ALA A 100 -13.28 11.95 -13.41
C ALA A 100 -14.68 12.27 -12.89
N ILE A 101 -15.07 13.54 -12.93
CA ILE A 101 -16.40 14.01 -12.55
C ILE A 101 -17.33 13.84 -13.75
N LEU A 102 -18.24 12.86 -13.67
CA LEU A 102 -19.25 12.64 -14.69
C LEU A 102 -20.49 13.46 -14.34
N LYS A 103 -20.82 14.43 -15.20
CA LYS A 103 -21.99 15.29 -15.03
C LYS A 103 -23.23 14.68 -15.68
N GLY A 104 -24.39 14.90 -15.07
CA GLY A 104 -25.69 14.56 -15.65
C GLY A 104 -26.19 15.63 -16.62
N ASP A 105 -27.38 15.43 -17.17
CA ASP A 105 -28.02 16.35 -18.13
C ASP A 105 -28.24 17.77 -17.57
N ASN A 106 -28.37 17.88 -16.25
CA ASN A 106 -28.47 19.15 -15.52
C ASN A 106 -27.12 19.81 -15.24
N SER A 107 -26.02 19.31 -15.80
CA SER A 107 -24.64 19.76 -15.56
C SER A 107 -24.14 19.62 -14.11
N LEU A 108 -24.91 18.99 -13.22
CA LEU A 108 -24.48 18.67 -11.86
C LEU A 108 -23.66 17.39 -11.85
N MET A 109 -22.76 17.27 -10.87
CA MET A 109 -22.06 16.03 -10.58
C MET A 109 -23.10 14.92 -10.37
N LYS A 110 -22.97 13.84 -11.13
CA LYS A 110 -23.84 12.67 -11.07
C LYS A 110 -23.10 11.44 -10.55
N GLU A 111 -21.86 11.28 -11.01
CA GLU A 111 -21.04 10.10 -10.69
C GLU A 111 -19.55 10.49 -10.71
N LEU A 112 -18.75 9.72 -9.98
CA LEU A 112 -17.31 9.71 -10.06
C LEU A 112 -16.82 8.43 -10.73
N ARG A 113 -15.81 8.57 -11.59
CA ARG A 113 -15.12 7.42 -12.16
C ARG A 113 -13.66 7.44 -11.79
N LEU A 114 -13.20 6.38 -11.14
CA LEU A 114 -11.79 6.18 -10.89
C LEU A 114 -11.06 5.93 -12.20
N ILE A 115 -10.03 6.72 -12.47
CA ILE A 115 -9.19 6.60 -13.66
C ILE A 115 -7.85 6.00 -13.25
N PRO A 116 -7.40 4.92 -13.89
CA PRO A 116 -6.09 4.34 -13.63
C PRO A 116 -4.97 5.38 -13.87
N SER A 117 -4.05 5.52 -12.92
CA SER A 117 -2.97 6.52 -13.03
C SER A 117 -2.05 6.30 -14.24
N ASN A 118 -1.95 5.07 -14.77
CA ASN A 118 -1.22 4.74 -15.99
C ASN A 118 -1.93 5.16 -17.28
N ALA A 119 -3.22 5.45 -17.22
CA ALA A 119 -3.99 5.97 -18.34
C ALA A 119 -3.97 7.51 -18.41
N ILE A 120 -3.33 8.20 -17.47
CA ILE A 120 -3.36 9.67 -17.37
C ILE A 120 -2.03 10.30 -17.78
N THR A 121 -2.14 11.36 -18.57
CA THR A 121 -1.09 12.35 -18.76
C THR A 121 -1.57 13.68 -18.21
N ILE A 122 -0.81 14.25 -17.27
CA ILE A 122 -1.01 15.61 -16.75
C ILE A 122 -0.31 16.57 -17.71
N ASP A 123 -1.03 17.58 -18.18
CA ASP A 123 -0.55 18.60 -19.10
C ASP A 123 -0.70 19.99 -18.45
N LEU A 124 0.41 20.73 -18.37
CA LEU A 124 0.46 22.11 -17.88
C LEU A 124 1.02 23.03 -18.99
N THR A 125 0.39 22.99 -20.16
CA THR A 125 0.69 23.92 -21.25
C THR A 125 0.10 25.29 -20.94
N ASP A 126 0.90 26.34 -21.11
CA ASP A 126 0.50 27.75 -20.88
C ASP A 126 -0.15 28.01 -19.51
N ASP A 127 0.39 27.38 -18.46
CA ASP A 127 -0.11 27.45 -17.07
C ASP A 127 -1.56 26.96 -16.89
N THR A 128 -2.06 26.22 -17.88
CA THR A 128 -3.41 25.65 -17.89
C THR A 128 -3.33 24.15 -17.63
N LEU A 129 -3.79 23.75 -16.45
CA LEU A 129 -3.79 22.34 -16.05
C LEU A 129 -4.93 21.57 -16.73
N THR A 130 -4.57 20.52 -17.46
CA THR A 130 -5.50 19.57 -18.06
C THR A 130 -5.03 18.13 -17.86
N TYR A 131 -5.95 17.19 -18.02
CA TYR A 131 -5.68 15.76 -17.90
C TYR A 131 -6.10 15.06 -19.18
N GLU A 132 -5.16 14.41 -19.83
CA GLU A 132 -5.42 13.58 -21.00
C GLU A 132 -5.52 12.13 -20.52
N VAL A 133 -6.73 11.58 -20.62
CA VAL A 133 -7.01 10.19 -20.32
C VAL A 133 -6.92 9.41 -21.62
N ASN A 134 -5.96 8.51 -21.69
CA ASN A 134 -5.84 7.54 -22.79
C ASN A 134 -6.90 6.46 -22.64
N GLN A 135 -7.30 5.85 -23.75
CA GLN A 135 -8.22 4.72 -23.73
C GLN A 135 -7.66 3.58 -22.87
N PHE A 136 -8.51 3.05 -21.99
CA PHE A 136 -8.26 1.82 -21.24
C PHE A 136 -9.57 1.04 -21.19
N ASP A 137 -9.50 -0.28 -21.37
CA ASP A 137 -10.68 -1.13 -21.54
C ASP A 137 -11.66 -0.52 -22.57
N ASP A 138 -12.93 -0.39 -22.20
CA ASP A 138 -13.98 0.26 -23.01
C ASP A 138 -14.13 1.77 -22.71
N TYR A 139 -13.28 2.34 -21.85
CA TYR A 139 -13.33 3.78 -21.54
C TYR A 139 -12.58 4.58 -22.62
N PRO A 140 -13.26 5.48 -23.35
CA PRO A 140 -12.66 6.19 -24.47
C PRO A 140 -11.62 7.21 -24.01
N SER A 141 -10.69 7.53 -24.90
CA SER A 141 -9.79 8.66 -24.66
C SER A 141 -10.57 9.97 -24.52
N ALA A 142 -10.20 10.79 -23.54
CA ALA A 142 -10.85 12.05 -23.26
C ALA A 142 -9.87 13.07 -22.67
N LYS A 143 -10.15 14.36 -22.86
CA LYS A 143 -9.42 15.46 -22.21
C LYS A 143 -10.33 16.11 -21.18
N TYR A 144 -9.83 16.22 -19.95
CA TYR A 144 -10.53 16.82 -18.82
C TYR A 144 -9.85 18.13 -18.43
N ASN A 145 -10.65 19.16 -18.16
CA ASN A 145 -10.15 20.36 -17.50
C ASN A 145 -9.85 20.07 -16.03
N ALA A 146 -9.04 20.91 -15.39
CA ALA A 146 -8.77 20.77 -13.97
C ALA A 146 -10.02 20.80 -13.08
N SER A 147 -11.12 21.43 -13.51
CA SER A 147 -12.40 21.46 -12.77
C SER A 147 -13.23 20.17 -12.91
N GLU A 148 -12.84 19.26 -13.81
CA GLU A 148 -13.58 18.04 -14.13
C GLU A 148 -12.86 16.76 -13.68
N MET A 149 -11.68 16.93 -13.06
CA MET A 149 -10.88 15.87 -12.49
C MET A 149 -10.57 16.23 -11.03
N ILE A 150 -10.96 15.34 -10.12
CA ILE A 150 -10.46 15.37 -8.73
C ILE A 150 -9.12 14.65 -8.74
N HIS A 151 -8.04 15.38 -8.44
CA HIS A 151 -6.69 14.83 -8.36
C HIS A 151 -6.18 14.93 -6.93
N VAL A 152 -6.33 13.83 -6.19
CA VAL A 152 -5.82 13.73 -4.82
C VAL A 152 -4.37 13.28 -4.87
N LYS A 153 -3.51 14.00 -4.17
CA LYS A 153 -2.07 13.76 -4.13
C LYS A 153 -1.56 13.88 -2.70
N ILE A 154 -0.65 12.99 -2.33
CA ILE A 154 0.08 13.05 -1.05
C ILE A 154 1.53 13.39 -1.32
N MET A 155 2.14 14.18 -0.43
CA MET A 155 3.57 14.55 -0.52
C MET A 155 4.03 14.98 -1.92
N ALA A 156 3.29 15.87 -2.58
CA ALA A 156 3.68 16.34 -3.91
C ALA A 156 4.94 17.21 -3.84
N TYR A 157 5.96 16.88 -4.63
CA TYR A 157 7.20 17.64 -4.75
C TYR A 157 7.81 17.42 -6.14
N GLY A 158 8.65 18.35 -6.59
CA GLY A 158 9.23 18.25 -7.91
C GLY A 158 10.32 19.29 -8.18
N VAL A 159 11.04 19.10 -9.28
CA VAL A 159 12.09 20.02 -9.74
C VAL A 159 11.55 21.22 -10.53
N ASP A 160 10.27 21.16 -10.91
CA ASP A 160 9.55 22.24 -11.61
C ASP A 160 8.06 22.23 -11.25
N THR A 161 7.31 23.20 -11.79
CA THR A 161 5.88 23.38 -11.52
C THR A 161 5.05 22.14 -11.87
N LEU A 162 5.36 21.46 -12.98
CA LEU A 162 4.59 20.29 -13.43
C LEU A 162 4.81 19.10 -12.50
N HIS A 163 6.06 18.84 -12.09
CA HIS A 163 6.36 17.76 -11.15
C HIS A 163 5.79 18.03 -9.75
N ASN A 164 5.71 19.30 -9.32
CA ASN A 164 5.03 19.68 -8.07
C ASN A 164 3.52 19.36 -8.06
N LEU A 165 2.93 18.98 -9.20
CA LEU A 165 1.55 18.54 -9.28
C LEU A 165 1.37 17.03 -9.10
N VAL A 166 2.45 16.25 -9.01
CA VAL A 166 2.44 14.79 -8.85
C VAL A 166 2.69 14.43 -7.39
N GLY A 167 1.85 13.58 -6.82
CA GLY A 167 2.02 13.03 -5.48
C GLY A 167 3.01 11.85 -5.45
N HIS A 168 3.55 11.60 -4.26
CA HIS A 168 4.56 10.57 -4.00
C HIS A 168 4.13 9.64 -2.88
N SER A 169 4.27 8.34 -3.13
CA SER A 169 3.84 7.28 -2.23
C SER A 169 4.82 7.09 -1.07
N PRO A 170 4.35 6.81 0.16
CA PRO A 170 5.22 6.35 1.25
C PRO A 170 6.04 5.11 0.86
N LEU A 171 5.54 4.27 -0.06
CA LEU A 171 6.28 3.11 -0.57
C LEU A 171 7.61 3.48 -1.23
N GLU A 172 7.72 4.65 -1.83
CA GLU A 172 8.96 5.09 -2.48
C GLU A 172 10.12 5.11 -1.48
N SER A 173 9.83 5.46 -0.22
CA SER A 173 10.80 5.50 0.88
C SER A 173 11.22 4.12 1.40
N LEU A 174 10.47 3.05 1.07
CA LEU A 174 10.66 1.70 1.59
C LEU A 174 11.40 0.78 0.62
N THR A 175 11.85 1.30 -0.51
CA THR A 175 12.48 0.52 -1.59
C THR A 175 13.65 -0.33 -1.08
N SER A 176 14.51 0.25 -0.23
CA SER A 176 15.70 -0.44 0.28
C SER A 176 15.35 -1.52 1.30
N GLU A 177 14.34 -1.26 2.12
CA GLU A 177 13.83 -2.10 3.19
C GLU A 177 13.11 -3.32 2.61
N ILE A 178 12.26 -3.11 1.59
CA ILE A 178 11.57 -4.17 0.86
C ILE A 178 12.59 -5.06 0.13
N GLY A 179 13.62 -4.45 -0.48
CA GLY A 179 14.72 -5.19 -1.11
C GLY A 179 15.46 -6.08 -0.11
N GLN A 180 15.83 -5.53 1.05
CA GLN A 180 16.48 -6.28 2.13
C GLN A 180 15.59 -7.41 2.66
N GLN A 181 14.30 -7.16 2.87
CA GLN A 181 13.35 -8.18 3.33
C GLN A 181 13.22 -9.33 2.32
N LYS A 182 13.19 -9.02 1.02
CA LYS A 182 13.13 -10.02 -0.06
C LYS A 182 14.38 -10.90 -0.08
N GLU A 183 15.56 -10.31 0.01
CA GLU A 183 16.83 -11.05 0.04
C GLU A 183 16.98 -11.89 1.31
N ALA A 184 16.55 -11.34 2.45
CA ALA A 184 16.53 -12.07 3.71
C ALA A 184 15.58 -13.28 3.62
N ASN A 185 14.36 -13.12 3.11
CA ASN A 185 13.42 -14.22 2.86
C ASN A 185 14.00 -15.30 1.94
N ARG A 186 14.70 -14.88 0.87
CA ARG A 186 15.39 -15.80 -0.05
C ARG A 186 16.48 -16.59 0.68
N LEU A 187 17.26 -15.92 1.52
CA LEU A 187 18.27 -16.58 2.35
C LEU A 187 17.61 -17.55 3.35
N SER A 188 16.54 -17.15 4.05
CA SER A 188 15.83 -18.05 4.99
C SER A 188 15.34 -19.30 4.29
N LEU A 189 14.68 -19.16 3.13
CA LEU A 189 14.17 -20.29 2.36
C LEU A 189 15.30 -21.18 1.86
N SER A 190 16.42 -20.60 1.40
CA SER A 190 17.60 -21.36 1.01
C SER A 190 18.21 -22.12 2.19
N THR A 191 18.32 -21.47 3.33
CA THR A 191 18.83 -22.05 4.57
C THR A 191 17.93 -23.16 5.09
N LEU A 192 16.61 -22.98 5.09
CA LEU A 192 15.65 -24.04 5.46
C LEU A 192 15.71 -25.22 4.49
N LYS A 193 15.80 -24.97 3.18
CA LYS A 193 15.99 -26.02 2.17
C LYS A 193 17.29 -26.80 2.42
N GLY A 194 18.38 -26.09 2.74
CA GLY A 194 19.66 -26.67 3.13
C GLY A 194 19.62 -27.37 4.49
N ALA A 195 18.78 -26.96 5.43
CA ALA A 195 18.59 -27.64 6.71
C ALA A 195 17.92 -29.00 6.52
N LEU A 196 16.88 -29.01 5.68
CA LEU A 196 16.10 -30.21 5.36
C LEU A 196 16.89 -31.17 4.45
N ASN A 197 17.74 -30.63 3.59
CA ASN A 197 18.63 -31.40 2.71
C ASN A 197 20.07 -30.90 2.90
N PRO A 198 20.73 -31.28 4.01
CA PRO A 198 22.08 -30.82 4.29
C PRO A 198 23.02 -31.23 3.17
N THR A 199 23.81 -30.26 2.71
CA THR A 199 24.87 -30.56 1.74
C THR A 199 25.83 -31.56 2.41
N SER A 200 25.87 -32.73 1.80
CA SER A 200 26.58 -33.90 2.28
C SER A 200 27.94 -33.94 1.59
N VAL A 201 29.00 -33.96 2.38
CA VAL A 201 30.38 -34.03 1.88
C VAL A 201 30.96 -35.37 2.30
N VAL A 202 31.26 -36.20 1.30
CA VAL A 202 32.06 -37.41 1.48
C VAL A 202 33.51 -37.06 1.13
N LYS A 203 34.38 -37.08 2.15
CA LYS A 203 35.81 -36.83 2.01
C LYS A 203 36.54 -38.15 1.90
N VAL A 204 37.18 -38.39 0.76
CA VAL A 204 38.04 -39.55 0.53
C VAL A 204 39.50 -39.09 0.64
N PRO A 205 40.33 -39.67 1.53
CA PRO A 205 41.71 -39.27 1.72
C PRO A 205 42.58 -39.79 0.58
N GLN A 206 43.55 -38.96 0.19
CA GLN A 206 44.60 -39.19 -0.81
C GLN A 206 44.14 -39.73 -2.18
N GLY A 207 44.06 -38.81 -3.13
CA GLY A 207 43.94 -39.13 -4.56
C GLY A 207 43.11 -38.08 -5.28
N THR A 208 43.62 -37.57 -6.40
CA THR A 208 42.81 -36.81 -7.35
C THR A 208 41.85 -37.80 -8.01
N LEU A 209 40.64 -37.97 -7.46
CA LEU A 209 39.62 -38.81 -8.08
C LEU A 209 39.28 -38.26 -9.46
N SER A 210 39.17 -39.16 -10.45
CA SER A 210 38.60 -38.80 -11.76
C SER A 210 37.12 -38.39 -11.61
N SER A 211 36.59 -37.69 -12.59
CA SER A 211 35.17 -37.28 -12.59
C SER A 211 34.25 -38.49 -12.51
N GLU A 212 34.58 -39.58 -13.21
CA GLU A 212 33.81 -40.83 -13.23
C GLU A 212 33.77 -41.49 -11.84
N ALA A 213 34.90 -41.48 -11.12
CA ALA A 213 34.96 -42.02 -9.76
C ALA A 213 34.10 -41.18 -8.78
N LYS A 214 34.11 -39.85 -8.92
CA LYS A 214 33.26 -38.96 -8.12
C LYS A 214 31.77 -39.19 -8.39
N ASP A 215 31.40 -39.37 -9.66
CA ASP A 215 30.01 -39.61 -10.05
C ASP A 215 29.52 -40.98 -9.59
N SER A 216 30.37 -42.01 -9.67
CA SER A 216 30.03 -43.34 -9.13
C SER A 216 29.78 -43.30 -7.62
N ILE A 217 30.62 -42.60 -6.86
CA ILE A 217 30.45 -42.43 -5.41
C ILE A 217 29.16 -41.67 -5.11
N ARG A 218 28.87 -40.58 -5.84
CA ARG A 218 27.64 -39.81 -5.68
C ARG A 218 26.39 -40.64 -5.94
N ASN A 219 26.36 -41.39 -7.05
CA ASN A 219 25.20 -42.17 -7.44
C ASN A 219 24.88 -43.30 -6.44
N GLU A 220 25.90 -44.01 -5.95
CA GLU A 220 25.69 -45.04 -4.92
C GLU A 220 25.28 -44.41 -3.58
N PHE A 221 25.84 -43.26 -3.23
CA PHE A 221 25.45 -42.51 -2.04
C PHE A 221 23.98 -42.06 -2.11
N GLU A 222 23.56 -41.46 -3.21
CA GLU A 222 22.17 -41.01 -3.44
C GLU A 222 21.19 -42.19 -3.46
N LYS A 223 21.57 -43.33 -4.05
CA LYS A 223 20.76 -44.55 -4.07
C LYS A 223 20.59 -45.16 -2.67
N ALA A 224 21.63 -45.12 -1.85
CA ALA A 224 21.62 -45.64 -0.49
C ALA A 224 20.88 -44.74 0.50
N ASN A 225 20.78 -43.43 0.22
CA ASN A 225 20.23 -42.44 1.17
C ASN A 225 19.01 -41.66 0.65
N GLY A 226 18.59 -41.89 -0.60
CA GLY A 226 17.45 -41.24 -1.24
C GLY A 226 16.18 -42.10 -1.29
N GLY A 227 15.04 -41.47 -1.61
CA GLY A 227 13.75 -42.15 -1.77
C GLY A 227 13.34 -42.97 -0.55
N ASN A 228 12.95 -44.23 -0.77
CA ASN A 228 12.55 -45.17 0.30
C ASN A 228 13.69 -45.56 1.26
N ASN A 229 14.94 -45.23 0.94
CA ASN A 229 16.11 -45.51 1.78
C ASN A 229 16.51 -44.31 2.66
N SER A 230 15.77 -43.20 2.60
CA SER A 230 16.03 -42.02 3.43
C SER A 230 15.98 -42.37 4.93
N GLY A 231 17.00 -41.94 5.68
CA GLY A 231 17.14 -42.19 7.11
C GLY A 231 17.74 -43.55 7.50
N ARG A 232 18.21 -44.36 6.53
CA ARG A 232 18.95 -45.59 6.83
C ARG A 232 20.35 -45.31 7.40
N VAL A 233 20.85 -46.25 8.20
CA VAL A 233 22.18 -46.17 8.79
C VAL A 233 23.24 -46.20 7.68
N MET A 234 24.13 -45.21 7.70
CA MET A 234 25.21 -45.08 6.73
C MET A 234 26.43 -45.87 7.21
N VAL A 235 27.04 -46.66 6.32
CA VAL A 235 28.27 -47.41 6.59
C VAL A 235 29.34 -46.93 5.63
N LEU A 236 30.46 -46.45 6.16
CA LEU A 236 31.58 -45.93 5.40
C LEU A 236 32.82 -46.79 5.65
N ASP A 237 33.69 -46.88 4.64
CA ASP A 237 34.99 -47.55 4.76
C ASP A 237 35.93 -46.73 5.67
N GLN A 238 36.93 -47.37 6.28
CA GLN A 238 37.86 -46.76 7.26
C GLN A 238 38.54 -45.48 6.77
N SER A 239 38.64 -45.30 5.45
CA SER A 239 39.25 -44.12 4.84
C SER A 239 38.26 -42.98 4.61
N ALA A 240 36.97 -43.24 4.38
CA ALA A 240 36.03 -42.20 4.00
C ALA A 240 35.40 -41.52 5.23
N ASP A 241 35.32 -40.19 5.19
CA ASP A 241 34.66 -39.39 6.22
C ASP A 241 33.41 -38.71 5.64
N PHE A 242 32.33 -38.71 6.41
CA PHE A 242 31.07 -38.06 6.04
C PHE A 242 30.78 -36.93 7.00
N SER A 243 30.59 -35.75 6.44
CA SER A 243 30.16 -34.58 7.20
C SER A 243 29.00 -33.90 6.47
N THR A 244 28.08 -33.35 7.25
CA THR A 244 27.07 -32.44 6.75
C THR A 244 27.55 -31.02 6.98
N VAL A 245 27.33 -30.14 6.00
CA VAL A 245 27.55 -28.72 6.19
C VAL A 245 26.45 -28.20 7.11
N SER A 246 26.82 -27.80 8.33
CA SER A 246 25.90 -27.18 9.28
C SER A 246 25.58 -25.75 8.86
N ILE A 247 24.36 -25.31 9.19
CA ILE A 247 23.95 -23.92 8.98
C ILE A 247 24.68 -23.05 10.00
N ASN A 248 25.34 -21.99 9.51
CA ASN A 248 26.03 -21.03 10.36
C ASN A 248 25.03 -20.34 11.31
N ALA A 249 25.33 -20.33 12.61
CA ALA A 249 24.53 -19.68 13.66
C ALA A 249 24.29 -18.18 13.40
N ASP A 250 25.21 -17.51 12.72
CA ASP A 250 25.07 -16.09 12.32
C ASP A 250 23.90 -15.89 11.34
N VAL A 251 23.63 -16.88 10.48
CA VAL A 251 22.46 -16.83 9.58
C VAL A 251 21.18 -16.98 10.40
N ALA A 252 21.13 -17.89 11.37
CA ALA A 252 19.96 -18.04 12.23
C ALA A 252 19.70 -16.78 13.07
N ASN A 253 20.74 -16.14 13.60
CA ASN A 253 20.63 -14.87 14.32
C ASN A 253 20.17 -13.72 13.40
N TYR A 254 20.68 -13.67 12.16
CA TYR A 254 20.23 -12.70 11.16
C TYR A 254 18.73 -12.89 10.82
N LEU A 255 18.26 -14.12 10.67
CA LEU A 255 16.84 -14.41 10.45
C LEU A 255 15.95 -13.93 11.61
N ASN A 256 16.43 -14.02 12.84
CA ASN A 256 15.71 -13.50 14.02
C ASN A 256 15.66 -11.96 14.06
N SER A 257 16.56 -11.25 13.36
CA SER A 257 16.56 -9.79 13.28
C SER A 257 15.57 -9.20 12.25
N MET A 258 14.86 -10.05 11.48
CA MET A 258 13.90 -9.65 10.44
C MET A 258 12.67 -8.88 10.93
N ASN A 259 12.46 -8.75 12.25
CA ASN A 259 11.40 -7.90 12.79
C ASN A 259 11.59 -6.40 12.44
N TRP A 260 12.81 -5.99 12.06
CA TRP A 260 13.14 -4.60 11.72
C TRP A 260 12.37 -4.04 10.51
N GLY A 261 12.06 -4.86 9.50
CA GLY A 261 11.37 -4.41 8.29
C GLY A 261 9.95 -3.88 8.56
N ARG A 262 9.24 -4.51 9.51
CA ARG A 262 7.88 -4.12 9.91
C ARG A 262 7.83 -2.73 10.52
N THR A 263 8.75 -2.44 11.42
CA THR A 263 8.84 -1.12 12.08
C THR A 263 9.08 0.00 11.07
N GLN A 264 9.88 -0.24 10.02
CA GLN A 264 10.09 0.76 8.96
C GLN A 264 8.83 0.98 8.13
N ILE A 265 8.12 -0.09 7.77
CA ILE A 265 6.84 0.00 7.05
C ILE A 265 5.82 0.79 7.87
N ALA A 266 5.62 0.42 9.14
CA ALA A 266 4.70 1.11 10.05
C ALA A 266 5.03 2.61 10.16
N LYS A 267 6.33 2.94 10.31
CA LYS A 267 6.84 4.32 10.34
C LYS A 267 6.55 5.10 9.06
N ALA A 268 6.77 4.52 7.88
CA ALA A 268 6.55 5.22 6.61
C ALA A 268 5.07 5.65 6.45
N PHE A 269 4.14 4.77 6.84
CA PHE A 269 2.70 5.03 6.81
C PHE A 269 2.17 5.77 8.04
N GLY A 270 3.00 6.00 9.06
CA GLY A 270 2.63 6.71 10.29
C GLY A 270 1.75 5.90 11.26
N VAL A 271 1.64 4.58 11.07
CA VAL A 271 0.87 3.70 11.95
C VAL A 271 1.79 3.16 13.05
N SER A 272 1.29 3.07 14.28
CA SER A 272 2.06 2.45 15.37
C SER A 272 2.21 0.94 15.14
N ASP A 273 3.41 0.41 15.30
CA ASP A 273 3.68 -1.04 15.23
C ASP A 273 2.84 -1.83 16.24
N SER A 274 2.57 -1.23 17.42
CA SER A 274 1.71 -1.82 18.45
C SER A 274 0.25 -2.00 17.98
N TYR A 275 -0.24 -1.15 17.08
CA TYR A 275 -1.58 -1.22 16.53
C TYR A 275 -1.69 -2.33 15.47
N LEU A 276 -0.61 -2.58 14.71
CA LEU A 276 -0.55 -3.63 13.69
C LEU A 276 -0.40 -5.04 14.31
N ASN A 277 0.35 -5.15 15.39
CA ASN A 277 0.67 -6.45 16.01
C ASN A 277 -0.31 -6.86 17.11
N GLY A 278 -1.30 -6.03 17.46
CA GLY A 278 -2.23 -6.30 18.57
C GLY A 278 -1.54 -6.47 19.94
N THR A 279 -0.24 -6.14 20.00
CA THR A 279 0.61 -6.18 21.19
C THR A 279 0.85 -4.74 21.60
N GLY A 280 -0.22 -4.13 22.14
CA GLY A 280 -0.07 -2.90 22.90
C GLY A 280 0.83 -3.20 24.10
N ASP A 281 1.97 -2.51 24.20
CA ASP A 281 2.71 -2.45 25.45
C ASP A 281 1.71 -2.18 26.58
N GLN A 282 1.73 -2.99 27.64
CA GLN A 282 0.79 -2.93 28.77
C GLN A 282 0.76 -1.56 29.50
N GLN A 283 1.61 -0.62 29.08
CA GLN A 283 1.82 0.69 29.69
C GLN A 283 1.05 1.83 28.97
N SER A 284 0.78 1.73 27.67
CA SER A 284 0.09 2.79 26.91
C SER A 284 -1.42 2.58 26.99
N SER A 285 -2.20 3.61 27.35
CA SER A 285 -3.65 3.46 27.29
C SER A 285 -4.09 3.25 25.85
N LEU A 286 -5.02 2.32 25.61
CA LEU A 286 -5.55 2.03 24.28
C LEU A 286 -6.08 3.29 23.58
N ASP A 287 -6.56 4.27 24.36
CA ASP A 287 -7.07 5.54 23.86
C ASP A 287 -5.96 6.42 23.26
N GLN A 288 -4.77 6.49 23.87
CA GLN A 288 -3.64 7.24 23.30
C GLN A 288 -3.16 6.64 21.97
N ILE A 289 -3.18 5.31 21.85
CA ILE A 289 -2.81 4.62 20.61
C ILE A 289 -3.85 4.90 19.50
N LYS A 290 -5.13 4.92 19.86
CA LYS A 290 -6.22 5.27 18.92
C LYS A 290 -6.09 6.72 18.43
N ASP A 291 -5.81 7.67 19.33
CA ASP A 291 -5.63 9.07 18.93
C ASP A 291 -4.44 9.24 17.99
N LEU A 292 -3.32 8.56 18.25
CA LEU A 292 -2.17 8.56 17.36
C LEU A 292 -2.53 7.97 15.98
N TYR A 293 -3.34 6.91 15.96
CA TYR A 293 -3.81 6.30 14.73
C TYR A 293 -4.73 7.22 13.92
N VAL A 294 -5.72 7.87 14.55
CA VAL A 294 -6.59 8.85 13.87
C VAL A 294 -5.77 10.01 13.31
N ASN A 295 -4.78 10.50 14.06
CA ASN A 295 -3.85 11.52 13.57
C ASN A 295 -3.04 11.04 12.35
N ALA A 296 -2.68 9.76 12.30
CA ALA A 296 -2.03 9.18 11.12
C ALA A 296 -2.96 9.15 9.90
N LEU A 297 -4.25 8.81 10.09
CA LEU A 297 -5.25 8.82 9.02
C LEU A 297 -5.46 10.23 8.43
N ASN A 298 -5.41 11.28 9.26
CA ASN A 298 -5.55 12.66 8.79
C ASN A 298 -4.55 13.02 7.70
N ARG A 299 -3.34 12.43 7.70
CA ARG A 299 -2.34 12.64 6.64
C ARG A 299 -2.84 12.25 5.25
N PHE A 300 -3.75 11.29 5.17
CA PHE A 300 -4.31 10.78 3.91
C PHE A 300 -5.72 11.32 3.64
N ILE A 301 -6.50 11.60 4.69
CA ILE A 301 -7.85 12.17 4.57
C ILE A 301 -7.81 13.65 4.18
N GLU A 302 -6.95 14.45 4.80
CA GLU A 302 -6.94 15.91 4.56
C GLU A 302 -6.64 16.28 3.09
N PRO A 303 -5.70 15.65 2.37
CA PRO A 303 -5.52 15.89 0.95
C PRO A 303 -6.76 15.58 0.12
N LEU A 304 -7.47 14.48 0.44
CA LEU A 304 -8.73 14.14 -0.21
C LEU A 304 -9.80 15.21 0.05
N ILE A 305 -9.99 15.58 1.31
CA ILE A 305 -11.01 16.56 1.70
C ILE A 305 -10.71 17.94 1.15
N SER A 306 -9.45 18.37 1.17
CA SER A 306 -9.02 19.64 0.60
C SER A 306 -9.29 19.71 -0.91
N GLU A 307 -9.00 18.63 -1.65
CA GLU A 307 -9.29 18.58 -3.08
C GLU A 307 -10.80 18.60 -3.34
N LEU A 308 -11.58 17.80 -2.58
CA LEU A 308 -13.04 17.80 -2.67
C LEU A 308 -13.65 19.16 -2.35
N ARG A 309 -13.11 19.90 -1.37
CA ARG A 309 -13.58 21.25 -1.04
C ARG A 309 -13.40 22.25 -2.17
N ILE A 310 -12.29 22.15 -2.89
CA ILE A 310 -11.98 23.02 -4.03
C ILE A 310 -12.83 22.65 -5.26
N LYS A 311 -13.04 21.36 -5.51
CA LYS A 311 -13.76 20.89 -6.72
C LYS A 311 -15.28 20.81 -6.57
N CYS A 312 -15.77 20.59 -5.36
CA CYS A 312 -17.17 20.38 -5.07
C CYS A 312 -17.74 21.56 -4.26
N ASP A 313 -17.47 21.58 -2.95
CA ASP A 313 -17.95 22.63 -2.06
C ASP A 313 -17.13 22.73 -0.78
N SER A 314 -16.93 23.95 -0.29
CA SER A 314 -16.12 24.22 0.91
C SER A 314 -16.65 23.57 2.20
N SER A 315 -17.94 23.21 2.27
CA SER A 315 -18.55 22.57 3.44
C SER A 315 -18.25 21.07 3.57
N ILE A 316 -17.62 20.45 2.56
CA ILE A 316 -17.35 19.01 2.59
C ILE A 316 -16.44 18.65 3.78
N GLY A 317 -16.88 17.65 4.53
CA GLY A 317 -16.15 17.05 5.64
C GLY A 317 -16.37 15.54 5.68
N VAL A 318 -15.78 14.90 6.69
CA VAL A 318 -15.89 13.45 6.92
C VAL A 318 -16.21 13.18 8.37
N ASP A 319 -17.17 12.28 8.60
CA ASP A 319 -17.48 11.72 9.91
C ASP A 319 -16.61 10.48 10.16
N MET A 320 -15.61 10.64 11.04
CA MET A 320 -14.69 9.58 11.45
C MET A 320 -15.17 8.77 12.66
N SER A 321 -16.32 9.11 13.24
CA SER A 321 -16.83 8.38 14.43
C SER A 321 -16.91 6.86 14.24
N PRO A 322 -17.22 6.32 13.04
CA PRO A 322 -17.25 4.87 12.83
C PRO A 322 -15.90 4.17 13.03
N ILE A 323 -14.77 4.89 12.89
CA ILE A 323 -13.42 4.33 13.08
C ILE A 323 -13.13 4.16 14.58
N THR A 324 -13.45 5.17 15.39
CA THR A 324 -13.10 5.21 16.82
C THR A 324 -14.13 4.54 17.71
N ASP A 325 -15.42 4.59 17.32
CA ASP A 325 -16.55 4.10 18.10
C ASP A 325 -17.62 3.45 17.20
N TYR A 326 -17.25 2.36 16.52
CA TYR A 326 -18.17 1.63 15.63
C TYR A 326 -19.48 1.20 16.32
N SER A 327 -19.43 0.78 17.59
CA SER A 327 -20.61 0.38 18.36
C SER A 327 -21.42 1.55 18.93
N ASN A 328 -20.94 2.78 18.76
CA ASN A 328 -21.46 4.01 19.35
C ASN A 328 -21.54 3.92 20.89
N SER A 329 -20.65 3.16 21.53
CA SER A 329 -20.65 2.92 22.98
C SER A 329 -20.24 4.17 23.75
N VAL A 330 -19.22 4.88 23.27
CA VAL A 330 -18.75 6.15 23.87
C VAL A 330 -19.83 7.20 23.66
N PHE A 331 -20.36 7.33 22.45
CA PHE A 331 -21.43 8.27 22.14
C PHE A 331 -22.69 8.05 23.02
N LYS A 332 -23.11 6.79 23.22
CA LYS A 332 -24.23 6.46 24.14
C LYS A 332 -23.92 6.85 25.59
N ALA A 333 -22.68 6.63 26.04
CA ALA A 333 -22.26 6.99 27.39
C ALA A 333 -22.26 8.52 27.60
N ASP A 334 -21.75 9.27 26.62
CA ASP A 334 -21.73 10.74 26.65
C ASP A 334 -23.15 11.32 26.65
N ILE A 335 -24.03 10.83 25.78
CA ILE A 335 -25.44 11.24 25.75
C ILE A 335 -26.13 10.96 27.09
N LEU A 336 -25.90 9.78 27.69
CA LEU A 336 -26.44 9.45 29.01
C LEU A 336 -25.89 10.39 30.09
N ASN A 337 -24.61 10.75 30.02
CA ASN A 337 -23.99 11.67 30.97
C ASN A 337 -24.55 13.09 30.83
N TRP A 338 -24.69 13.60 29.61
CA TRP A 338 -25.24 14.92 29.34
C TRP A 338 -26.71 15.05 29.79
N VAL A 339 -27.51 14.00 29.64
CA VAL A 339 -28.87 13.97 30.19
C VAL A 339 -28.86 13.98 31.72
N LYS A 340 -27.95 13.22 32.37
CA LYS A 340 -27.83 13.20 33.84
C LYS A 340 -27.36 14.54 34.42
N GLU A 341 -26.44 15.19 33.74
CA GLU A 341 -25.90 16.52 34.10
C GLU A 341 -26.84 17.67 33.72
N GLY A 342 -27.96 17.38 33.03
CA GLY A 342 -28.94 18.39 32.60
C GLY A 342 -28.42 19.33 31.50
N ILE A 343 -27.44 18.90 30.72
CA ILE A 343 -26.89 19.65 29.58
C ILE A 343 -27.84 19.59 28.39
N ILE A 344 -28.51 18.44 28.19
CA ILE A 344 -29.52 18.23 27.13
C ILE A 344 -30.75 17.54 27.70
N GLU A 345 -31.90 17.80 27.08
CA GLU A 345 -33.16 17.14 27.47
C GLU A 345 -33.22 15.69 26.94
N PRO A 346 -33.93 14.76 27.62
CA PRO A 346 -34.11 13.38 27.14
C PRO A 346 -34.70 13.29 25.72
N THR A 347 -35.54 14.25 25.32
CA THR A 347 -36.11 14.31 23.97
C THR A 347 -35.05 14.69 22.93
N GLU A 348 -34.16 15.62 23.24
CA GLU A 348 -33.04 16.01 22.35
C GLU A 348 -32.04 14.86 22.22
N ALA A 349 -31.74 14.17 23.32
CA ALA A 349 -30.92 12.96 23.33
C ALA A 349 -31.50 11.88 22.41
N LYS A 350 -32.82 11.67 22.43
CA LYS A 350 -33.50 10.72 21.53
C LYS A 350 -33.30 11.11 20.06
N THR A 351 -33.53 12.39 19.71
CA THR A 351 -33.35 12.88 18.34
C THR A 351 -31.90 12.71 17.86
N LEU A 352 -30.91 12.96 18.71
CA LEU A 352 -29.50 12.73 18.36
C LEU A 352 -29.21 11.26 18.06
N LEU A 353 -29.73 10.34 18.88
CA LEU A 353 -29.56 8.89 18.66
C LEU A 353 -30.27 8.40 17.38
N GLU A 354 -31.48 8.89 17.09
CA GLU A 354 -32.21 8.61 15.84
C GLU A 354 -31.44 9.14 14.62
N SER A 355 -30.87 10.35 14.70
CA SER A 355 -30.11 10.96 13.60
C SER A 355 -28.83 10.18 13.24
N LYS A 356 -28.22 9.50 14.22
CA LYS A 356 -27.07 8.59 14.03
C LYS A 356 -27.50 7.17 13.63
N GLY A 357 -28.80 6.86 13.57
CA GLY A 357 -29.32 5.53 13.25
C GLY A 357 -29.04 4.48 14.32
N ILE A 358 -28.91 4.90 15.59
CA ILE A 358 -28.58 4.02 16.72
C ILE A 358 -29.83 3.35 17.30
N ILE A 359 -30.97 4.06 17.27
CA ILE A 359 -32.29 3.59 17.76
C ILE A 359 -33.39 3.83 16.74
#